data_AF-A0A504Y560-F1
#
_entry.id   AF-A0A504Y560-F1
#
_cell.length_a   1.000
_cell.length_b   1.000
_cell.length_c   1.000
_cell.angle_alpha   90.00
_cell.angle_beta   90.00
_cell.angle_gamma   90.00
#
_symmetry.space_group_name_H-M   'P 1'
#
loop_
_entity.id
_entity.type
_entity.pdbx_description
1 polymer ?
#
loop_
_entity_poly.entity_id
_entity_poly.type
_entity_poly.pdbx_seq_one_letter_code
_entity_poly.pdbx_strand_id
1 'polypeptide(L)'
;MSSSECGVICLAGYSSEPWVALEKVEIHCSVTDLTAYVQTTCIYESNIDEPMEAAYVFPLNDVALFNFEARIEDRIIVAECRPRTEAKTTYDDAVASGHMAYIAEQDEGCEDVFRMRLGNIPGRSAVTIMLKYVNQLDAESLVDDKIHTRATFTLPGFLNPRYTPKESRIDKEFDIIDRSETLKPYSMNFTGDLAMPFRMIAVSSPRDKFEVEWRSTDQTSATVKLSAFHPDHDLQMVIDFEQKLDSFAVCEWGDRQANNILSKDCIMAQFIPDFTEFANEIETRTEVYFIIDRSGSMSGSNIECAAESLLLFLKSLPSGCRFQIIGFGSTYETLFPEPVEYNEQSLARAIECQRKLEADLGGTEVYPALEEALKAPLTGAGWYKQIIFFTDGDVSNADEHYSLGHSVTGSTGAREQREDEGERTNQMRATDKRTDGEYVGGFPKQTKMAYRLAEGKQRDPTTSKIA
;
A
#
# COMPACT_ATOMS: atom_id res chain seq x y z
N MET A 1 10.54 -20.99 -7.44
CA MET A 1 9.64 -20.43 -6.41
C MET A 1 10.51 -20.29 -5.19
N SER A 2 10.91 -19.07 -4.86
CA SER A 2 11.80 -18.77 -3.74
C SER A 2 11.11 -17.80 -2.80
N SER A 3 11.06 -18.15 -1.52
CA SER A 3 10.20 -17.50 -0.53
C SER A 3 11.04 -17.01 0.66
N SER A 4 11.08 -15.69 0.88
CA SER A 4 11.53 -14.90 2.05
C SER A 4 10.79 -15.16 3.38
N GLU A 5 11.33 -15.97 4.28
CA GLU A 5 10.66 -16.34 5.54
C GLU A 5 10.15 -15.13 6.38
N CYS A 6 8.83 -15.10 6.64
CA CYS A 6 8.18 -14.22 7.61
C CYS A 6 7.78 -15.05 8.84
N GLY A 7 7.75 -14.44 10.02
CA GLY A 7 7.61 -15.11 11.31
C GLY A 7 8.93 -15.15 12.10
N VAL A 8 9.04 -16.08 13.05
CA VAL A 8 10.27 -16.27 13.82
C VAL A 8 11.25 -17.10 12.98
N ILE A 9 12.35 -16.46 12.57
CA ILE A 9 13.40 -17.05 11.75
C ILE A 9 14.68 -17.17 12.57
N CYS A 10 15.51 -18.15 12.26
CA CYS A 10 16.82 -18.31 12.90
C CYS A 10 17.93 -17.72 12.05
N LEU A 11 18.94 -17.15 12.70
CA LEU A 11 20.01 -16.41 12.06
C LEU A 11 21.26 -17.26 11.74
N ALA A 12 21.32 -18.49 12.25
CA ALA A 12 22.41 -19.42 11.99
C ALA A 12 22.08 -20.32 10.78
N GLY A 13 22.87 -20.24 9.71
CA GLY A 13 22.64 -20.89 8.41
C GLY A 13 22.67 -22.43 8.38
N TYR A 14 21.75 -23.08 9.08
CA TYR A 14 21.59 -24.54 9.09
C TYR A 14 20.19 -25.00 8.57
N SER A 15 20.10 -26.30 8.24
CA SER A 15 19.02 -27.18 7.70
C SER A 15 17.58 -26.72 7.44
N SER A 16 16.92 -27.44 6.51
CA SER A 16 15.64 -27.28 5.79
C SER A 16 14.31 -27.11 6.54
N GLU A 17 14.18 -27.32 7.85
CA GLU A 17 12.88 -27.22 8.56
C GLU A 17 12.70 -25.89 9.32
N PRO A 18 11.46 -25.36 9.48
CA PRO A 18 11.21 -24.22 10.36
C PRO A 18 11.41 -24.66 11.82
N TRP A 19 12.54 -24.26 12.40
CA TRP A 19 12.89 -24.62 13.77
C TRP A 19 11.95 -24.04 14.83
N VAL A 20 11.21 -22.98 14.47
CA VAL A 20 10.19 -22.35 15.30
C VAL A 20 8.90 -22.28 14.48
N ALA A 21 7.92 -23.12 14.80
CA ALA A 21 6.68 -23.23 14.03
C ALA A 21 5.57 -22.38 14.66
N LEU A 22 4.77 -21.71 13.82
CA LEU A 22 3.56 -21.01 14.26
C LEU A 22 2.46 -22.02 14.58
N GLU A 23 1.94 -21.99 15.80
CA GLU A 23 0.91 -22.93 16.27
C GLU A 23 -0.47 -22.25 16.36
N LYS A 24 -0.49 -21.01 16.84
CA LYS A 24 -1.73 -20.27 17.10
C LYS A 24 -1.60 -18.79 16.83
N VAL A 25 -2.65 -18.22 16.26
CA VAL A 25 -2.84 -16.78 16.09
C VAL A 25 -4.14 -16.36 16.75
N GLU A 26 -4.08 -15.37 17.63
CA GLU A 26 -5.24 -14.74 18.25
C GLU A 26 -5.32 -13.28 17.85
N ILE A 27 -6.46 -12.88 17.31
CA ILE A 27 -6.68 -11.56 16.74
C ILE A 27 -7.89 -10.93 17.39
N HIS A 28 -7.68 -9.71 17.87
CA HIS A 28 -8.73 -8.84 18.35
C HIS A 28 -8.71 -7.55 17.53
N CYS A 29 -9.78 -7.30 16.79
CA CYS A 29 -9.92 -6.15 15.90
C CYS A 29 -11.10 -5.28 16.37
N SER A 30 -10.82 -4.06 16.80
CA SER A 30 -11.86 -3.08 17.13
C SER A 30 -11.92 -2.04 16.02
N VAL A 31 -13.03 -1.99 15.29
CA VAL A 31 -13.23 -0.99 14.24
C VAL A 31 -14.17 0.08 14.75
N THR A 32 -13.65 1.29 14.89
CA THR A 32 -14.41 2.48 15.28
C THR A 32 -14.27 3.53 14.19
N ASP A 33 -15.38 3.99 13.62
CA ASP A 33 -15.39 5.05 12.61
C ASP A 33 -14.40 4.84 11.46
N LEU A 34 -14.45 3.65 10.86
CA LEU A 34 -13.56 3.20 9.78
C LEU A 34 -12.07 3.11 10.15
N THR A 35 -11.73 3.23 11.44
CA THR A 35 -10.38 3.01 11.96
C THR A 35 -10.34 1.68 12.70
N ALA A 36 -9.49 0.76 12.25
CA ALA A 36 -9.22 -0.48 12.94
C ALA A 36 -8.06 -0.33 13.91
N TYR A 37 -8.30 -0.66 15.16
CA TYR A 37 -7.29 -1.07 16.12
C TYR A 37 -7.17 -2.59 16.04
N VAL A 38 -5.95 -3.10 15.85
CA VAL A 38 -5.72 -4.55 15.79
C VAL A 38 -4.66 -4.94 16.80
N GLN A 39 -4.99 -5.96 17.60
CA GLN A 39 -4.05 -6.68 18.43
C GLN A 39 -3.91 -8.11 17.90
N THR A 40 -2.70 -8.47 17.50
CA THR A 40 -2.35 -9.80 17.01
C THR A 40 -1.42 -10.46 18.02
N THR A 41 -1.75 -11.68 18.45
CA THR A 41 -0.89 -12.51 19.30
C THR A 41 -0.56 -13.81 18.57
N CYS A 42 0.70 -13.98 18.21
CA CYS A 42 1.21 -15.17 17.54
C CYS A 42 1.99 -16.03 18.55
N ILE A 43 1.64 -17.30 18.64
CA ILE A 43 2.30 -18.29 19.51
C ILE A 43 3.09 -19.25 18.62
N TYR A 44 4.39 -19.28 18.86
CA TYR A 44 5.32 -20.15 18.19
C TYR A 44 5.92 -21.18 19.15
N GLU A 45 6.24 -22.37 18.66
CA GLU A 45 6.96 -23.40 19.42
C GLU A 45 8.26 -23.79 18.72
N SER A 46 9.35 -23.79 19.49
CA SER A 46 10.65 -24.28 19.06
C SER A 46 10.65 -25.81 19.03
N ASN A 47 10.91 -26.39 17.86
CA ASN A 47 10.95 -27.84 17.66
C ASN A 47 12.33 -28.45 17.86
N ILE A 48 13.35 -27.63 18.16
CA ILE A 48 14.72 -28.08 18.36
C ILE A 48 15.09 -28.13 19.85
N ASP A 49 16.05 -28.98 20.19
CA ASP A 49 16.53 -29.16 21.57
C ASP A 49 17.64 -28.16 21.95
N GLU A 50 18.30 -27.56 20.96
CA GLU A 50 19.40 -26.62 21.14
C GLU A 50 18.91 -25.15 21.14
N PRO A 51 19.60 -24.25 21.87
CA PRO A 51 19.31 -22.83 21.81
C PRO A 51 19.68 -22.23 20.44
N MET A 52 18.88 -21.28 19.94
CA MET A 52 19.11 -20.64 18.63
C MET A 52 19.02 -19.11 18.71
N GLU A 53 19.81 -18.40 17.91
CA GLU A 53 19.61 -16.97 17.70
C GLU A 53 18.51 -16.72 16.68
N ALA A 54 17.51 -15.92 17.03
CA ALA A 54 16.35 -15.68 16.19
C ALA A 54 16.01 -14.20 15.99
N ALA A 55 15.31 -13.93 14.89
CA ALA A 55 14.65 -12.68 14.60
C ALA A 55 13.19 -12.94 14.24
N TYR A 56 12.35 -11.92 14.43
CA TYR A 56 10.98 -11.89 13.97
C TYR A 56 10.86 -10.96 12.78
N VAL A 57 10.35 -11.46 11.66
CA VAL A 57 10.15 -10.71 10.42
C VAL A 57 8.65 -10.67 10.12
N PHE A 58 8.09 -9.49 9.85
CA PHE A 58 6.66 -9.37 9.60
C PHE A 58 6.35 -8.22 8.64
N PRO A 59 5.43 -8.42 7.69
CA PRO A 59 4.98 -7.36 6.80
C PRO A 59 3.88 -6.53 7.47
N LEU A 60 3.99 -5.21 7.41
CA LEU A 60 2.93 -4.27 7.76
C LEU A 60 2.94 -3.13 6.72
N ASN A 61 1.96 -3.14 5.82
CA ASN A 61 1.72 -2.04 4.87
C ASN A 61 0.80 -1.01 5.51
N ASP A 62 1.10 0.28 5.38
CA ASP A 62 0.16 1.39 5.62
C ASP A 62 -0.57 1.35 6.97
N VAL A 63 0.10 0.83 8.01
CA VAL A 63 -0.39 0.83 9.39
C VAL A 63 0.56 1.59 10.30
N ALA A 64 0.02 2.14 11.39
CA ALA A 64 0.84 2.68 12.46
C ALA A 64 1.02 1.62 13.56
N LEU A 65 2.14 0.90 13.53
CA LEU A 65 2.58 0.01 14.61
C LEU A 65 3.02 0.84 15.82
N PHE A 66 2.40 0.62 16.98
CA PHE A 66 2.74 1.36 18.21
C PHE A 66 3.08 0.46 19.40
N ASN A 67 2.93 -0.86 19.27
CA ASN A 67 3.37 -1.80 20.28
C ASN A 67 3.91 -3.10 19.65
N PHE A 68 5.07 -3.51 20.14
CA PHE A 68 5.66 -4.82 19.91
C PHE A 68 6.10 -5.40 21.26
N GLU A 69 5.66 -6.61 21.57
CA GLU A 69 6.09 -7.36 22.74
C GLU A 69 6.44 -8.80 22.35
N ALA A 70 7.59 -9.30 22.79
CA ALA A 70 7.98 -10.69 22.63
C ALA A 70 8.21 -11.34 24.00
N ARG A 71 7.52 -12.43 24.28
CA ARG A 71 7.71 -13.26 25.48
C ARG A 71 8.36 -14.57 25.11
N ILE A 72 9.49 -14.86 25.73
CA ILE A 72 10.30 -16.06 25.54
C ILE A 72 10.56 -16.61 26.94
N GLU A 73 9.80 -17.63 27.34
CA GLU A 73 9.77 -18.14 28.72
C GLU A 73 9.53 -17.02 29.75
N ASP A 74 10.49 -16.76 30.64
CA ASP A 74 10.45 -15.71 31.67
C ASP A 74 10.90 -14.33 31.15
N ARG A 75 11.45 -14.26 29.92
CA ARG A 75 11.96 -13.01 29.33
C ARG A 75 10.85 -12.30 28.55
N ILE A 76 10.58 -11.05 28.91
CA ILE A 76 9.67 -10.16 28.19
C ILE A 76 10.49 -9.03 27.56
N ILE A 77 10.40 -8.91 26.24
CA ILE A 77 11.00 -7.84 25.45
C ILE A 77 9.86 -6.91 25.03
N VAL A 78 9.89 -5.65 25.46
CA VAL A 78 8.92 -4.63 25.06
C VAL A 78 9.65 -3.58 24.23
N ALA A 79 9.19 -3.32 23.01
CA ALA A 79 9.78 -2.29 22.18
C ALA A 79 9.35 -0.90 22.66
N GLU A 80 10.33 0.00 22.78
CA GLU A 80 10.09 1.41 23.07
C GLU A 80 10.29 2.22 21.78
N CYS A 81 9.27 2.96 21.36
CA CYS A 81 9.35 3.79 20.16
C CYS A 81 10.21 5.02 20.45
N ARG A 82 11.28 5.22 19.64
CA ARG A 82 12.21 6.35 19.72
C ARG A 82 12.50 6.90 18.33
N PRO A 83 12.96 8.16 18.21
CA PRO A 83 13.49 8.68 16.95
C PRO A 83 14.57 7.76 16.38
N ARG A 84 14.52 7.50 15.06
CA ARG A 84 15.39 6.52 14.37
C ARG A 84 16.88 6.72 14.67
N THR A 85 17.36 7.96 14.68
CA THR A 85 18.77 8.29 14.97
C THR A 85 19.16 7.96 16.40
N GLU A 86 18.29 8.27 17.37
CA GLU A 86 18.51 7.99 18.79
C GLU A 86 18.49 6.47 19.07
N ALA A 87 17.55 5.74 18.47
CA ALA A 87 17.45 4.29 18.60
C ALA A 87 18.73 3.59 18.10
N LYS A 88 19.26 4.00 16.95
CA LYS A 88 20.49 3.45 16.37
C LYS A 88 21.71 3.73 17.25
N THR A 89 21.91 4.97 17.70
CA THR A 89 23.01 5.31 18.61
C THR A 89 22.95 4.53 19.91
N THR A 90 21.76 4.43 20.52
CA THR A 90 21.57 3.67 21.77
C THR A 90 21.90 2.19 21.60
N TYR A 91 21.52 1.60 20.45
CA TYR A 91 21.85 0.22 20.12
C TYR A 91 23.37 0.03 19.96
N ASP A 92 24.02 0.86 19.15
CA ASP A 92 25.47 0.77 18.88
C ASP A 92 26.29 0.91 20.18
N ASP A 93 25.92 1.86 21.04
CA ASP A 93 26.57 2.08 22.34
C ASP A 93 26.39 0.89 23.30
N ALA A 94 25.20 0.28 23.32
CA ALA A 94 24.90 -0.89 24.15
C ALA A 94 25.71 -2.11 23.69
N VAL A 95 25.78 -2.36 22.38
CA VAL A 95 26.60 -3.44 21.79
C VAL A 95 28.08 -3.19 22.08
N ALA A 96 28.58 -1.97 21.88
CA ALA A 96 29.96 -1.60 22.17
C ALA A 96 30.32 -1.75 23.67
N SER A 97 29.33 -1.55 24.54
CA SER A 97 29.45 -1.73 25.99
C SER A 97 29.24 -3.17 26.46
N GLY A 98 29.07 -4.14 25.54
CA GLY A 98 28.89 -5.56 25.85
C GLY A 98 27.51 -5.93 26.41
N HIS A 99 26.51 -5.05 26.32
CA HIS A 99 25.14 -5.34 26.71
C HIS A 99 24.39 -6.05 25.57
N MET A 100 23.41 -6.89 25.92
CA MET A 100 22.46 -7.40 24.91
C MET A 100 21.48 -6.28 24.54
N ALA A 101 21.48 -5.89 23.27
CA ALA A 101 20.61 -4.86 22.72
C ALA A 101 19.70 -5.46 21.64
N TYR A 102 18.48 -4.92 21.54
CA TYR A 102 17.48 -5.32 20.55
C TYR A 102 17.01 -4.08 19.81
N ILE A 103 16.90 -4.18 18.48
CA ILE A 103 16.42 -3.09 17.64
C ILE A 103 15.42 -3.63 16.62
N ALA A 104 14.36 -2.85 16.39
CA ALA A 104 13.45 -3.03 15.27
C ALA A 104 13.91 -2.15 14.13
N GLU A 105 14.09 -2.74 12.96
CA GLU A 105 14.47 -2.02 11.75
C GLU A 105 13.44 -2.27 10.66
N GLN A 106 13.17 -1.22 9.89
CA GLN A 106 12.41 -1.28 8.64
C GLN A 106 13.42 -1.50 7.51
N ASP A 107 13.16 -2.45 6.63
CA ASP A 107 14.03 -2.74 5.49
C ASP A 107 14.09 -1.54 4.53
N GLU A 108 15.30 -1.06 4.20
CA GLU A 108 15.49 0.12 3.34
C GLU A 108 15.16 -0.15 1.86
N GLY A 109 15.05 -1.41 1.46
CA GLY A 109 14.68 -1.84 0.12
C GLY A 109 13.27 -2.42 -0.02
N CYS A 110 12.51 -2.54 1.08
CA CYS A 110 11.11 -2.97 1.15
C CYS A 110 10.43 -2.28 2.35
N GLU A 111 9.78 -1.13 2.11
CA GLU A 111 9.24 -0.27 3.18
C GLU A 111 8.19 -0.96 4.07
N ASP A 112 7.62 -2.08 3.67
CA ASP A 112 6.61 -2.79 4.45
C ASP A 112 7.13 -3.87 5.39
N VAL A 113 8.43 -4.19 5.35
CA VAL A 113 8.99 -5.30 6.12
C VAL A 113 9.70 -4.80 7.37
N PHE A 114 9.26 -5.29 8.52
CA PHE A 114 9.89 -5.04 9.81
C PHE A 114 10.64 -6.27 10.28
N ARG A 115 11.86 -6.07 10.79
CA ARG A 115 12.67 -7.10 11.44
C ARG A 115 13.00 -6.70 12.86
N MET A 116 12.74 -7.59 13.81
CA MET A 116 13.12 -7.46 15.20
C MET A 116 14.04 -8.60 15.60
N ARG A 117 15.23 -8.31 16.15
CA ARG A 117 16.06 -9.35 16.76
C ARG A 117 15.45 -9.81 18.08
N LEU A 118 15.23 -11.11 18.25
CA LEU A 118 14.73 -11.72 19.49
C LEU A 118 15.88 -12.23 20.38
N GLY A 119 17.07 -12.41 19.79
CA GLY A 119 18.24 -12.98 20.44
C GLY A 119 18.08 -14.49 20.63
N ASN A 120 18.72 -15.03 21.66
CA ASN A 120 18.75 -16.47 21.89
C ASN A 120 17.41 -17.02 22.42
N ILE A 121 16.78 -17.93 21.69
CA ILE A 121 15.59 -18.70 22.06
C ILE A 121 16.05 -20.07 22.59
N PRO A 122 15.68 -20.48 23.81
CA PRO A 122 15.98 -21.81 24.33
C PRO A 122 15.34 -22.94 23.50
N GLY A 123 15.96 -24.11 23.49
CA GLY A 123 15.36 -25.30 22.87
C GLY A 123 14.03 -25.67 23.54
N ARG A 124 13.07 -26.17 22.77
CA ARG A 124 11.72 -26.57 23.24
C ARG A 124 10.95 -25.48 24.00
N SER A 125 11.22 -24.21 23.70
CA SER A 125 10.52 -23.08 24.30
C SER A 125 9.38 -22.56 23.41
N ALA A 126 8.40 -21.94 24.05
CA ALA A 126 7.35 -21.20 23.36
C ALA A 126 7.71 -19.72 23.27
N VAL A 127 7.47 -19.11 22.11
CA VAL A 127 7.65 -17.68 21.86
C VAL A 127 6.29 -17.07 21.54
N THR A 128 5.89 -16.08 22.33
CA THR A 128 4.66 -15.32 22.09
C THR A 128 5.02 -13.93 21.59
N ILE A 129 4.57 -13.58 20.38
CA ILE A 129 4.74 -12.25 19.81
C ILE A 129 3.39 -11.54 19.83
N MET A 130 3.36 -10.33 20.40
CA MET A 130 2.19 -9.45 20.40
C MET A 130 2.50 -8.18 19.60
N LEU A 131 1.64 -7.87 18.65
CA LEU A 131 1.66 -6.66 17.85
C LEU A 131 0.39 -5.87 18.12
N LYS A 132 0.51 -4.55 18.22
CA LYS A 132 -0.65 -3.65 18.19
C LYS A 132 -0.42 -2.52 17.20
N TYR A 133 -1.35 -2.37 16.29
CA TYR A 133 -1.31 -1.36 15.24
C TYR A 133 -2.69 -0.78 14.98
N VAL A 134 -2.71 0.39 14.36
CA VAL A 134 -3.92 1.02 13.84
C VAL A 134 -3.83 1.20 12.33
N ASN A 135 -4.94 1.02 11.62
CA ASN A 135 -5.05 1.31 10.20
C ASN A 135 -6.44 1.86 9.87
N GLN A 136 -6.54 2.61 8.78
CA GLN A 136 -7.82 3.02 8.24
C GLN A 136 -8.35 1.92 7.30
N LEU A 137 -9.65 1.69 7.30
CA LEU A 137 -10.31 0.80 6.34
C LEU A 137 -10.47 1.51 5.00
N ASP A 138 -10.25 0.77 3.92
CA ASP A 138 -10.62 1.21 2.58
C ASP A 138 -12.13 1.19 2.45
N ALA A 139 -12.73 2.33 2.11
CA ALA A 139 -14.17 2.45 1.96
C ALA A 139 -14.52 3.03 0.59
N GLU A 140 -15.38 2.32 -0.14
CA GLU A 140 -15.84 2.70 -1.47
C GLU A 140 -17.36 2.83 -1.49
N SER A 141 -17.86 3.87 -2.15
CA SER A 141 -19.28 4.00 -2.43
C SER A 141 -19.61 3.25 -3.72
N LEU A 142 -20.45 2.24 -3.62
CA LEU A 142 -20.88 1.40 -4.73
C LEU A 142 -22.24 1.88 -5.25
N VAL A 143 -22.38 1.87 -6.59
CA VAL A 143 -23.61 2.25 -7.29
C VAL A 143 -24.15 1.01 -8.00
N ASP A 144 -24.91 0.20 -7.26
CA ASP A 144 -25.71 -0.90 -7.81
C ASP A 144 -27.18 -0.45 -7.95
N ASP A 145 -28.16 -1.35 -7.78
CA ASP A 145 -29.61 -1.04 -7.72
C ASP A 145 -29.96 -0.01 -6.62
N LYS A 146 -29.09 0.12 -5.59
CA LYS A 146 -29.12 1.16 -4.55
C LYS A 146 -27.68 1.57 -4.21
N ILE A 147 -27.49 2.86 -3.91
CA ILE A 147 -26.21 3.38 -3.43
C ILE A 147 -25.97 2.87 -2.01
N HIS A 148 -24.84 2.21 -1.80
CA HIS A 148 -24.40 1.73 -0.50
C HIS A 148 -22.87 1.88 -0.41
N THR A 149 -22.34 1.85 0.80
CA THR A 149 -20.88 1.92 1.01
C THR A 149 -20.37 0.56 1.45
N ARG A 150 -19.21 0.18 0.94
CA ARG A 150 -18.48 -1.00 1.39
C ARG A 150 -17.17 -0.57 2.00
N ALA A 151 -16.93 -0.92 3.26
CA ALA A 151 -15.62 -0.82 3.88
C ALA A 151 -14.99 -2.21 4.02
N THR A 152 -13.70 -2.33 3.73
CA THR A 152 -12.98 -3.60 3.78
C THR A 152 -11.82 -3.50 4.76
N PHE A 153 -11.86 -4.35 5.79
CA PHE A 153 -10.70 -4.66 6.60
C PHE A 153 -10.00 -5.88 5.99
N THR A 154 -8.72 -5.73 5.63
CA THR A 154 -7.90 -6.83 5.14
C THR A 154 -6.82 -7.14 6.16
N LEU A 155 -6.84 -8.36 6.68
CA LEU A 155 -5.73 -8.95 7.38
C LEU A 155 -5.01 -9.90 6.41
N PRO A 156 -3.74 -9.63 6.07
CA PRO A 156 -2.95 -10.56 5.28
C PRO A 156 -2.92 -11.94 5.96
N GLY A 157 -3.48 -12.95 5.30
CA GLY A 157 -3.65 -14.30 5.85
C GLY A 157 -2.43 -15.17 5.66
N PHE A 158 -1.46 -14.65 4.91
CA PHE A 158 -0.11 -15.17 4.81
C PHE A 158 0.86 -14.23 5.52
N LEU A 159 1.25 -14.60 6.74
CA LEU A 159 2.50 -14.13 7.36
C LEU A 159 3.71 -14.76 6.65
N ASN A 160 3.70 -14.85 5.32
CA ASN A 160 4.69 -15.57 4.52
C ASN A 160 5.28 -14.67 3.43
N PRO A 161 6.49 -14.99 2.97
CA PRO A 161 7.26 -14.24 2.00
C PRO A 161 6.58 -13.56 0.82
N ARG A 162 7.02 -12.33 0.54
CA ARG A 162 6.77 -11.68 -0.74
C ARG A 162 7.74 -12.15 -1.82
N TYR A 163 7.22 -12.35 -3.03
CA TYR A 163 8.00 -12.71 -4.21
C TYR A 163 9.00 -11.61 -4.60
N THR A 164 10.29 -11.93 -4.57
CA THR A 164 11.37 -11.11 -5.15
C THR A 164 11.71 -11.65 -6.56
N PRO A 165 11.60 -10.84 -7.62
CA PRO A 165 12.04 -11.21 -8.96
C PRO A 165 13.54 -11.55 -8.96
N LYS A 166 13.96 -12.49 -9.83
CA LYS A 166 15.33 -13.04 -9.82
C LYS A 166 16.43 -12.07 -10.26
N GLU A 167 16.08 -10.91 -10.81
CA GLU A 167 17.01 -10.04 -11.53
C GLU A 167 17.52 -8.85 -10.72
N SER A 168 16.92 -8.54 -9.55
CA SER A 168 17.36 -7.46 -8.65
C SER A 168 18.31 -7.94 -7.53
N ARG A 169 19.29 -8.79 -7.88
CA ARG A 169 20.42 -9.12 -6.97
C ARG A 169 21.44 -7.99 -6.95
N ILE A 170 21.03 -6.84 -6.42
CA ILE A 170 21.98 -5.91 -5.80
C ILE A 170 22.11 -6.42 -4.36
N ASP A 171 23.34 -6.63 -3.91
CA ASP A 171 23.67 -7.12 -2.56
C ASP A 171 22.92 -6.30 -1.49
N LYS A 172 21.76 -6.80 -1.04
CA LYS A 172 21.01 -6.25 0.10
C LYS A 172 21.52 -6.92 1.37
N GLU A 173 21.73 -6.15 2.43
CA GLU A 173 22.25 -6.57 3.76
C GLU A 173 21.46 -7.70 4.45
N PHE A 174 20.27 -8.01 3.95
CA PHE A 174 19.42 -9.10 4.42
C PHE A 174 19.53 -10.28 3.45
N ASP A 175 20.48 -11.19 3.67
CA ASP A 175 20.55 -12.45 2.93
C ASP A 175 19.28 -13.28 3.16
N ILE A 176 18.44 -13.37 2.12
CA ILE A 176 17.15 -14.06 2.12
C ILE A 176 17.39 -15.56 1.86
N ILE A 177 17.12 -16.40 2.86
CA ILE A 177 17.20 -17.86 2.72
C ILE A 177 16.00 -18.36 1.90
N ASP A 178 16.30 -18.98 0.77
CA ASP A 178 15.35 -19.51 -0.20
C ASP A 178 14.80 -20.88 0.26
N ARG A 179 13.53 -20.93 0.73
CA ARG A 179 12.83 -22.21 0.96
C ARG A 179 11.38 -22.18 0.54
N SER A 180 10.97 -23.17 -0.25
CA SER A 180 9.59 -23.47 -0.61
C SER A 180 9.15 -24.67 0.21
N GLU A 181 8.55 -24.44 1.39
CA GLU A 181 7.90 -25.52 2.14
C GLU A 181 6.48 -25.12 2.57
N THR A 182 5.57 -26.08 2.45
CA THR A 182 4.19 -26.04 2.91
C THR A 182 4.13 -25.61 4.39
N LEU A 183 3.50 -24.45 4.64
CA LEU A 183 3.14 -23.99 5.99
C LEU A 183 2.51 -25.14 6.79
N LYS A 184 3.04 -25.41 7.99
CA LYS A 184 2.29 -26.21 8.97
C LYS A 184 0.93 -25.54 9.22
N PRO A 185 -0.16 -26.31 9.28
CA PRO A 185 -1.47 -25.74 9.60
C PRO A 185 -1.44 -25.19 11.04
N TYR A 186 -1.70 -23.90 11.18
CA TYR A 186 -1.87 -23.23 12.48
C TYR A 186 -3.35 -22.96 12.74
N SER A 187 -3.70 -22.75 14.01
CA SER A 187 -5.06 -22.35 14.39
C SER A 187 -5.18 -20.82 14.47
N MET A 188 -6.21 -20.23 13.86
CA MET A 188 -6.49 -18.80 13.95
C MET A 188 -7.83 -18.57 14.65
N ASN A 189 -7.83 -17.68 15.64
CA ASN A 189 -9.03 -17.13 16.26
C ASN A 189 -9.11 -15.64 15.95
N PHE A 190 -10.24 -15.20 15.41
CA PHE A 190 -10.51 -13.78 15.19
C PHE A 190 -11.79 -13.37 15.91
N THR A 191 -11.69 -12.28 16.65
CA THR A 191 -12.81 -11.58 17.27
C THR A 191 -12.73 -10.11 16.91
N GLY A 192 -13.89 -9.47 16.74
CA GLY A 192 -13.92 -8.04 16.57
C GLY A 192 -15.13 -7.34 17.14
N ASP A 193 -14.93 -6.07 17.45
CA ASP A 193 -15.93 -5.14 17.95
C ASP A 193 -16.09 -4.02 16.92
N LEU A 194 -17.32 -3.80 16.47
CA LEU A 194 -17.64 -2.79 15.47
C LEU A 194 -18.46 -1.68 16.13
N ALA A 195 -18.07 -0.44 15.90
CA ALA A 195 -18.79 0.77 16.27
C ALA A 195 -18.67 1.75 15.09
N MET A 196 -19.78 2.02 14.42
CA MET A 196 -19.79 2.75 13.16
C MET A 196 -20.67 4.00 13.24
N PRO A 197 -20.35 5.05 12.47
CA PRO A 197 -21.12 6.28 12.45
C PRO A 197 -22.44 6.09 11.68
N PHE A 198 -22.51 5.05 10.86
CA PHE A 198 -23.64 4.71 10.00
C PHE A 198 -24.12 3.29 10.25
N ARG A 199 -25.39 3.06 9.94
CA ARG A 199 -26.03 1.76 10.05
C ARG A 199 -25.37 0.74 9.12
N MET A 200 -24.90 -0.37 9.70
CA MET A 200 -24.40 -1.52 8.96
C MET A 200 -25.57 -2.40 8.50
N ILE A 201 -25.60 -2.77 7.22
CA ILE A 201 -26.56 -3.75 6.68
C ILE A 201 -26.03 -5.16 6.88
N ALA A 202 -24.74 -5.36 6.63
CA ALA A 202 -24.12 -6.67 6.64
C ALA A 202 -22.65 -6.58 7.05
N VAL A 203 -22.17 -7.64 7.70
CA VAL A 203 -20.75 -7.89 7.88
C VAL A 203 -20.47 -9.29 7.36
N SER A 204 -19.55 -9.42 6.40
CA SER A 204 -19.32 -10.65 5.65
C SER A 204 -17.85 -10.84 5.29
N SER A 205 -17.52 -11.97 4.67
CA SER A 205 -16.23 -12.22 4.02
C SER A 205 -16.49 -12.85 2.65
N PRO A 206 -15.68 -12.54 1.62
CA PRO A 206 -15.76 -13.20 0.32
C PRO A 206 -15.48 -14.71 0.36
N ARG A 207 -14.69 -15.17 1.33
CA ARG A 207 -14.18 -16.56 1.40
C ARG A 207 -14.42 -17.25 2.74
N ASP A 208 -14.67 -16.48 3.79
CA ASP A 208 -14.88 -16.98 5.15
C ASP A 208 -16.28 -16.68 5.67
N LYS A 209 -16.55 -17.13 6.90
CA LYS A 209 -17.82 -16.91 7.58
C LYS A 209 -17.62 -16.22 8.92
N PHE A 210 -18.23 -15.04 9.06
CA PHE A 210 -18.38 -14.35 10.34
C PHE A 210 -19.74 -14.64 10.97
N GLU A 211 -19.73 -14.93 12.26
CA GLU A 211 -20.88 -14.84 13.14
C GLU A 211 -21.00 -13.41 13.66
N VAL A 212 -22.15 -12.77 13.41
CA VAL A 212 -22.39 -11.37 13.73
C VAL A 212 -23.48 -11.26 14.79
N GLU A 213 -23.18 -10.59 15.89
CA GLU A 213 -24.11 -10.29 16.97
C GLU A 213 -24.30 -8.77 17.09
N TRP A 214 -25.47 -8.28 16.69
CA TRP A 214 -25.80 -6.86 16.78
C TRP A 214 -25.99 -6.44 18.24
N ARG A 215 -25.22 -5.44 18.69
CA ARG A 215 -25.27 -4.92 20.06
C ARG A 215 -26.25 -3.76 20.23
N SER A 216 -26.79 -3.28 19.13
CA SER A 216 -27.56 -2.04 19.05
C SER A 216 -28.76 -2.23 18.11
N THR A 217 -29.88 -1.58 18.42
CA THR A 217 -31.12 -1.71 17.63
C THR A 217 -31.06 -0.99 16.28
N ASP A 218 -30.23 0.04 16.20
CA ASP A 218 -29.92 0.82 15.00
C ASP A 218 -28.79 0.19 14.15
N GLN A 219 -28.22 -0.94 14.60
CA GLN A 219 -27.18 -1.69 13.88
C GLN A 219 -25.91 -0.85 13.60
N THR A 220 -25.59 0.07 14.49
CA THR A 220 -24.33 0.86 14.47
C THR A 220 -23.22 0.17 15.25
N SER A 221 -23.56 -0.79 16.10
CA SER A 221 -22.59 -1.61 16.84
C SER A 221 -22.89 -3.12 16.76
N ALA A 222 -21.83 -3.91 16.60
CA ALA A 222 -21.86 -5.36 16.51
C ALA A 222 -20.60 -6.01 17.09
N THR A 223 -20.72 -7.27 17.50
CA THR A 223 -19.60 -8.18 17.68
C THR A 223 -19.50 -9.13 16.50
N VAL A 224 -18.28 -9.44 16.09
CA VAL A 224 -18.01 -10.43 15.04
C VAL A 224 -17.03 -11.48 15.52
N LYS A 225 -17.26 -12.72 15.10
CA LYS A 225 -16.36 -13.84 15.37
C LYS A 225 -16.21 -14.69 14.13
N LEU A 226 -14.98 -15.05 13.80
CA LEU A 226 -14.71 -15.95 12.68
C LEU A 226 -15.04 -17.39 13.09
N SER A 227 -15.88 -18.07 12.31
CA SER A 227 -16.30 -19.45 12.63
C SER A 227 -15.18 -20.47 12.39
N ALA A 228 -14.43 -20.32 11.30
CA ALA A 228 -13.28 -21.14 10.94
C ALA A 228 -12.43 -20.38 9.91
N PHE A 229 -11.13 -20.68 9.87
CA PHE A 229 -10.19 -20.08 8.92
C PHE A 229 -9.30 -21.14 8.29
N HIS A 230 -9.05 -21.02 6.99
CA HIS A 230 -8.03 -21.79 6.30
C HIS A 230 -6.94 -20.85 5.79
N PRO A 231 -5.65 -21.05 6.14
CA PRO A 231 -4.58 -20.13 5.81
C PRO A 231 -4.08 -20.30 4.37
N ASP A 232 -4.97 -20.14 3.39
CA ASP A 232 -4.68 -20.18 1.95
C ASP A 232 -5.05 -18.87 1.21
N HIS A 233 -5.48 -17.85 1.93
CA HIS A 233 -5.83 -16.53 1.42
C HIS A 233 -5.81 -15.48 2.55
N ASP A 234 -5.98 -14.20 2.19
CA ASP A 234 -6.10 -13.10 3.15
C ASP A 234 -7.49 -13.05 3.79
N LEU A 235 -7.54 -12.82 5.10
CA LEU A 235 -8.81 -12.67 5.81
C LEU A 235 -9.36 -11.28 5.52
N GLN A 236 -10.50 -11.23 4.84
CA GLN A 236 -11.20 -9.98 4.53
C GLN A 236 -12.52 -9.90 5.28
N MET A 237 -12.71 -8.84 6.05
CA MET A 237 -13.98 -8.49 6.66
C MET A 237 -14.59 -7.30 5.92
N VAL A 238 -15.71 -7.55 5.27
CA VAL A 238 -16.46 -6.59 4.45
C VAL A 238 -17.64 -6.09 5.25
N ILE A 239 -17.78 -4.77 5.35
CA ILE A 239 -18.82 -4.08 6.11
C ILE A 239 -19.61 -3.23 5.12
N ASP A 240 -20.87 -3.61 4.88
CA ASP A 240 -21.77 -2.87 3.99
C ASP A 240 -22.66 -1.91 4.81
N PHE A 241 -22.75 -0.65 4.38
CA PHE A 241 -23.56 0.40 5.01
C PHE A 241 -24.76 0.77 4.16
N GLU A 242 -25.88 1.15 4.79
CA GLU A 242 -27.14 1.49 4.09
C GLU A 242 -27.06 2.71 3.19
N GLN A 243 -26.11 3.59 3.44
CA GLN A 243 -25.98 4.87 2.77
C GLN A 243 -24.64 5.03 2.07
N LYS A 244 -24.60 6.01 1.17
CA LYS A 244 -23.35 6.55 0.64
C LYS A 244 -22.48 7.12 1.76
N LEU A 245 -21.18 7.01 1.60
CA LEU A 245 -20.23 7.58 2.53
C LEU A 245 -20.27 9.09 2.39
N ASP A 246 -20.67 9.78 3.46
CA ASP A 246 -20.71 11.24 3.52
C ASP A 246 -19.59 11.74 4.45
N SER A 247 -19.28 13.02 4.36
CA SER A 247 -18.34 13.68 5.24
C SER A 247 -18.79 13.51 6.70
N PHE A 248 -17.89 13.05 7.57
CA PHE A 248 -18.20 12.85 8.98
C PHE A 248 -17.08 13.37 9.87
N ALA A 249 -17.42 13.62 11.12
CA ALA A 249 -16.46 14.01 12.14
C ALA A 249 -16.69 13.21 13.42
N VAL A 250 -15.60 12.74 13.99
CA VAL A 250 -15.55 11.93 15.21
C VAL A 250 -14.79 12.71 16.26
N CYS A 251 -15.27 12.67 17.49
CA CYS A 251 -14.59 13.26 18.64
C CYS A 251 -14.21 12.16 19.62
N GLU A 252 -12.92 12.06 19.92
CA GLU A 252 -12.40 11.21 20.99
C GLU A 252 -11.96 12.08 22.16
N TRP A 253 -12.45 11.76 23.35
CA TRP A 253 -12.12 12.49 24.58
C TRP A 253 -10.83 11.94 25.16
N GLY A 254 -9.89 12.83 25.49
CA GLY A 254 -8.62 12.43 26.04
C GLY A 254 -8.76 11.79 27.43
N ASP A 255 -7.90 10.83 27.74
CA ASP A 255 -7.80 10.25 29.07
C ASP A 255 -7.24 11.30 30.04
N ARG A 256 -8.12 11.79 30.92
CA ARG A 256 -7.75 12.82 31.92
C ARG A 256 -6.72 12.34 32.93
N GLN A 257 -6.43 11.04 33.01
CA GLN A 257 -5.38 10.48 33.86
C GLN A 257 -4.03 10.37 33.15
N ALA A 258 -3.99 10.49 31.82
CA ALA A 258 -2.76 10.47 31.06
C ALA A 258 -2.01 11.80 31.18
N ASN A 259 -0.67 11.74 31.21
CA ASN A 259 0.20 12.94 31.25
C ASN A 259 0.86 13.23 29.89
N ASN A 260 0.35 12.63 28.81
CA ASN A 260 0.92 12.71 27.47
C ASN A 260 -0.15 13.16 26.45
N ILE A 261 0.13 13.00 25.15
CA ILE A 261 -0.79 13.39 24.08
C ILE A 261 -2.17 12.73 24.18
N LEU A 262 -2.29 11.57 24.84
CA LEU A 262 -3.56 10.85 25.04
C LEU A 262 -4.53 11.58 25.98
N SER A 263 -4.07 12.60 26.71
CA SER A 263 -4.94 13.45 27.55
C SER A 263 -5.69 14.53 26.78
N LYS A 264 -5.30 14.76 25.53
CA LYS A 264 -5.89 15.77 24.66
C LYS A 264 -7.15 15.22 23.99
N ASP A 265 -8.15 16.08 23.87
CA ASP A 265 -9.33 15.78 23.08
C ASP A 265 -8.96 15.90 21.60
N CYS A 266 -9.39 14.93 20.80
CA CYS A 266 -9.04 14.81 19.39
C CYS A 266 -10.32 14.81 18.56
N ILE A 267 -10.30 15.53 17.43
CA ILE A 267 -11.36 15.46 16.42
C ILE A 267 -10.73 14.99 15.12
N MET A 268 -11.29 13.92 14.56
CA MET A 268 -11.01 13.49 13.20
C MET A 268 -12.17 13.94 12.32
N ALA A 269 -11.90 14.68 11.25
CA ALA A 269 -12.90 15.03 10.25
C ALA A 269 -12.48 14.45 8.90
N GLN A 270 -13.34 13.61 8.32
CA GLN A 270 -13.16 13.06 6.99
C GLN A 270 -14.11 13.77 6.03
N PHE A 271 -13.56 14.47 5.05
CA PHE A 271 -14.32 15.19 4.04
C PHE A 271 -14.42 14.33 2.78
N ILE A 272 -15.63 13.87 2.48
CA ILE A 272 -15.95 13.01 1.34
C ILE A 272 -17.02 13.74 0.52
N PRO A 273 -16.61 14.74 -0.27
CA PRO A 273 -17.55 15.50 -1.10
C PRO A 273 -18.15 14.61 -2.20
N ASP A 274 -19.45 14.72 -2.39
CA ASP A 274 -20.14 14.06 -3.49
C ASP A 274 -20.00 14.87 -4.79
N PHE A 275 -19.19 14.37 -5.72
CA PHE A 275 -19.03 14.97 -7.05
C PHE A 275 -19.84 14.27 -8.16
N THR A 276 -20.77 13.38 -7.82
CA THR A 276 -21.55 12.64 -8.84
C THR A 276 -22.32 13.55 -9.79
N GLU A 277 -22.79 14.71 -9.32
CA GLU A 277 -23.43 15.73 -10.16
C GLU A 277 -22.49 16.30 -11.25
N PHE A 278 -21.19 16.28 -11.02
CA PHE A 278 -20.16 16.77 -11.95
C PHE A 278 -19.44 15.65 -12.72
N ALA A 279 -19.68 14.38 -12.37
CA ALA A 279 -18.96 13.23 -12.92
C ALA A 279 -19.10 13.15 -14.45
N ASN A 280 -20.30 13.39 -14.99
CA ASN A 280 -20.54 13.38 -16.44
C ASN A 280 -19.76 14.46 -17.21
N GLU A 281 -19.50 15.63 -16.60
CA GLU A 281 -18.69 16.69 -17.22
C GLU A 281 -17.19 16.43 -17.12
N ILE A 282 -16.78 15.67 -16.10
CA ILE A 282 -15.39 15.26 -15.85
C ILE A 282 -15.02 14.09 -16.79
N GLU A 283 -15.82 13.03 -16.86
CA GLU A 283 -15.53 11.85 -17.70
C GLU A 283 -15.49 12.16 -19.21
N THR A 284 -16.14 13.23 -19.65
CA THR A 284 -16.16 13.63 -21.07
C THR A 284 -15.02 14.58 -21.46
N ARG A 285 -14.18 15.01 -20.52
CA ARG A 285 -13.08 15.97 -20.76
C ARG A 285 -11.74 15.45 -20.24
N THR A 286 -11.47 14.18 -20.50
CA THR A 286 -10.25 13.50 -20.05
C THR A 286 -9.35 13.15 -21.22
N GLU A 287 -8.06 13.46 -21.10
CA GLU A 287 -7.00 12.93 -21.97
C GLU A 287 -6.28 11.79 -21.26
N VAL A 288 -6.46 10.56 -21.76
CA VAL A 288 -5.85 9.36 -21.17
C VAL A 288 -4.57 9.00 -21.91
N TYR A 289 -3.44 9.05 -21.22
CA TYR A 289 -2.13 8.66 -21.76
C TYR A 289 -1.74 7.29 -21.21
N PHE A 290 -1.64 6.29 -22.09
CA PHE A 290 -1.09 5.00 -21.74
C PHE A 290 0.42 5.02 -22.00
N ILE A 291 1.23 4.93 -20.95
CA ILE A 291 2.69 4.82 -21.06
C ILE A 291 3.08 3.37 -20.81
N ILE A 292 3.69 2.74 -21.80
CA ILE A 292 3.91 1.30 -21.84
C ILE A 292 5.40 1.00 -21.94
N ASP A 293 5.91 0.25 -20.98
CA ASP A 293 7.27 -0.25 -20.98
C ASP A 293 7.44 -1.33 -22.06
N ARG A 294 8.40 -1.09 -22.96
CA ARG A 294 8.86 -1.99 -24.03
C ARG A 294 10.36 -2.29 -23.88
N SER A 295 10.89 -2.16 -22.67
CA SER A 295 12.26 -2.56 -22.34
C SER A 295 12.44 -4.08 -22.46
N GLY A 296 13.69 -4.54 -22.54
CA GLY A 296 14.01 -5.95 -22.69
C GLY A 296 13.49 -6.84 -21.54
N SER A 297 13.32 -6.30 -20.33
CA SER A 297 12.79 -7.02 -19.17
C SER A 297 11.29 -7.33 -19.31
N MET A 298 10.58 -6.56 -20.14
CA MET A 298 9.18 -6.83 -20.50
C MET A 298 9.03 -8.00 -21.48
N SER A 299 10.10 -8.62 -21.97
CA SER A 299 10.00 -9.72 -22.94
C SER A 299 9.22 -10.95 -22.42
N GLY A 300 8.64 -11.72 -23.35
CA GLY A 300 7.86 -12.91 -23.02
C GLY A 300 6.48 -12.58 -22.46
N SER A 301 6.09 -13.21 -21.35
CA SER A 301 4.73 -13.10 -20.80
C SER A 301 4.37 -11.69 -20.30
N ASN A 302 5.36 -10.86 -19.94
CA ASN A 302 5.13 -9.53 -19.38
C ASN A 302 4.52 -8.59 -20.44
N ILE A 303 5.12 -8.52 -21.64
CA ILE A 303 4.59 -7.69 -22.74
C ILE A 303 3.27 -8.24 -23.28
N GLU A 304 3.08 -9.57 -23.29
CA GLU A 304 1.81 -10.19 -23.65
C GLU A 304 0.70 -9.74 -22.69
N CYS A 305 0.97 -9.77 -21.39
CA CYS A 305 0.03 -9.33 -20.37
C CYS A 305 -0.24 -7.82 -20.42
N ALA A 306 0.79 -7.00 -20.67
CA ALA A 306 0.64 -5.56 -20.88
C ALA A 306 -0.23 -5.26 -22.11
N ALA A 307 -0.04 -6.01 -23.21
CA ALA A 307 -0.85 -5.89 -24.41
C ALA A 307 -2.32 -6.27 -24.15
N GLU A 308 -2.59 -7.35 -23.42
CA GLU A 308 -3.95 -7.76 -23.03
C GLU A 308 -4.63 -6.72 -22.12
N SER A 309 -3.87 -6.18 -21.16
CA SER A 309 -4.36 -5.14 -20.25
C SER A 309 -4.70 -3.87 -21.02
N LEU A 310 -3.82 -3.41 -21.92
CA LEU A 310 -4.07 -2.28 -22.80
C LEU A 310 -5.37 -2.47 -23.60
N LEU A 311 -5.61 -3.67 -24.14
CA LEU A 311 -6.83 -3.96 -24.89
C LEU A 311 -8.08 -3.82 -24.01
N LEU A 312 -8.03 -4.24 -22.75
CA LEU A 312 -9.12 -4.08 -21.80
C LEU A 312 -9.39 -2.59 -21.52
N PHE A 313 -8.33 -1.81 -21.24
CA PHE A 313 -8.45 -0.37 -21.01
C PHE A 313 -9.00 0.36 -22.23
N LEU A 314 -8.49 0.07 -23.42
CA LEU A 314 -8.97 0.68 -24.67
C LEU A 314 -10.47 0.44 -24.89
N LYS A 315 -10.97 -0.76 -24.54
CA LYS A 315 -12.41 -1.08 -24.64
C LYS A 315 -13.26 -0.47 -23.53
N SER A 316 -12.63 -0.03 -22.44
CA SER A 316 -13.29 0.52 -21.26
C SER A 316 -13.17 2.05 -21.17
N LEU A 317 -12.57 2.69 -22.18
CA LEU A 317 -12.43 4.15 -22.23
C LEU A 317 -13.82 4.83 -22.25
N PRO A 318 -14.02 5.92 -21.48
CA PRO A 318 -15.24 6.69 -21.50
C PRO A 318 -15.55 7.25 -22.89
N SER A 319 -16.84 7.36 -23.22
CA SER A 319 -17.25 8.03 -24.46
C SER A 319 -16.95 9.52 -24.40
N GLY A 320 -16.32 10.07 -25.45
CA GLY A 320 -15.97 11.49 -25.53
C GLY A 320 -14.59 11.85 -24.98
N CYS A 321 -13.84 10.89 -24.42
CA CYS A 321 -12.46 11.13 -24.00
C CYS A 321 -11.50 11.22 -25.21
N ARG A 322 -10.29 11.72 -24.95
CA ARG A 322 -9.15 11.65 -25.87
C ARG A 322 -8.11 10.72 -25.28
N PHE A 323 -7.29 10.10 -26.13
CA PHE A 323 -6.24 9.22 -25.64
C PHE A 323 -4.98 9.22 -26.51
N GLN A 324 -3.89 8.81 -25.89
CA GLN A 324 -2.57 8.64 -26.48
C GLN A 324 -1.93 7.36 -25.96
N ILE A 325 -1.12 6.70 -26.79
CA ILE A 325 -0.27 5.57 -26.38
C ILE A 325 1.19 5.95 -26.61
N ILE A 326 2.02 5.82 -25.59
CA ILE A 326 3.46 6.06 -25.62
C ILE A 326 4.16 4.78 -25.19
N GLY A 327 4.92 4.15 -26.08
CA GLY A 327 5.85 3.09 -25.72
C GLY A 327 7.19 3.68 -25.30
N PHE A 328 7.83 3.14 -24.27
CA PHE A 328 9.16 3.60 -23.85
C PHE A 328 10.13 2.43 -23.62
N GLY A 329 11.42 2.74 -23.75
CA GLY A 329 12.54 1.87 -23.43
C GLY A 329 13.79 2.74 -23.28
N SER A 330 14.86 2.51 -24.04
CA SER A 330 15.96 3.47 -24.20
C SER A 330 15.54 4.74 -24.97
N THR A 331 14.50 4.62 -25.80
CA THR A 331 13.84 5.71 -26.51
C THR A 331 12.34 5.62 -26.30
N TYR A 332 11.57 6.61 -26.74
CA TYR A 332 10.11 6.56 -26.69
C TYR A 332 9.49 6.69 -28.07
N GLU A 333 8.29 6.13 -28.24
CA GLU A 333 7.49 6.17 -29.45
C GLU A 333 6.04 6.49 -29.12
N THR A 334 5.46 7.48 -29.81
CA THR A 334 4.05 7.86 -29.66
C THR A 334 3.21 7.29 -30.81
N LEU A 335 2.03 6.75 -30.51
CA LEU A 335 1.13 6.21 -31.55
C LEU A 335 0.53 7.33 -32.43
N PHE A 336 0.19 8.45 -31.81
CA PHE A 336 -0.38 9.64 -32.45
C PHE A 336 0.52 10.86 -32.25
N PRO A 337 0.46 11.87 -33.12
CA PRO A 337 1.17 13.14 -32.88
C PRO A 337 0.64 13.92 -31.66
N GLU A 338 -0.67 13.85 -31.42
CA GLU A 338 -1.36 14.46 -30.29
C GLU A 338 -2.48 13.50 -29.82
N PRO A 339 -2.99 13.63 -28.58
CA PRO A 339 -4.13 12.83 -28.12
C PRO A 339 -5.33 12.97 -29.06
N VAL A 340 -5.89 11.84 -29.47
CA VAL A 340 -7.01 11.79 -30.43
C VAL A 340 -8.30 11.39 -29.74
N GLU A 341 -9.43 11.81 -30.30
CA GLU A 341 -10.74 11.41 -29.80
C GLU A 341 -10.93 9.89 -29.88
N TYR A 342 -11.55 9.33 -28.86
CA TYR A 342 -11.91 7.93 -28.80
C TYR A 342 -13.08 7.63 -29.76
N ASN A 343 -12.78 7.03 -30.91
CA ASN A 343 -13.74 6.64 -31.95
C ASN A 343 -13.31 5.33 -32.63
N GLU A 344 -14.15 4.79 -33.53
CA GLU A 344 -13.86 3.50 -34.19
C GLU A 344 -12.54 3.48 -34.97
N GLN A 345 -12.16 4.59 -35.59
CA GLN A 345 -10.94 4.67 -36.41
C GLN A 345 -9.67 4.73 -35.53
N SER A 346 -9.69 5.59 -34.50
CA SER A 346 -8.57 5.69 -33.54
C SER A 346 -8.40 4.39 -32.74
N LEU A 347 -9.51 3.77 -32.33
CA LEU A 347 -9.52 2.48 -31.65
C LEU A 347 -8.96 1.36 -32.55
N ALA A 348 -9.35 1.28 -33.82
CA ALA A 348 -8.81 0.28 -34.73
C ALA A 348 -7.28 0.39 -34.87
N ARG A 349 -6.76 1.62 -34.95
CA ARG A 349 -5.32 1.88 -35.01
C ARG A 349 -4.61 1.55 -33.69
N ALA A 350 -5.24 1.84 -32.55
CA ALA A 350 -4.73 1.46 -31.23
C ALA A 350 -4.69 -0.06 -31.03
N ILE A 351 -5.72 -0.79 -31.50
CA ILE A 351 -5.76 -2.26 -31.49
C ILE A 351 -4.67 -2.84 -32.40
N GLU A 352 -4.39 -2.22 -33.56
CA GLU A 352 -3.29 -2.66 -34.41
C GLU A 352 -1.93 -2.47 -33.73
N CYS A 353 -1.72 -1.33 -33.05
CA CYS A 353 -0.53 -1.09 -32.23
C CYS A 353 -0.40 -2.12 -31.11
N GLN A 354 -1.47 -2.36 -30.36
CA GLN A 354 -1.53 -3.36 -29.28
C GLN A 354 -1.13 -4.76 -29.77
N ARG A 355 -1.59 -5.17 -30.95
CA ARG A 355 -1.26 -6.49 -31.53
C ARG A 355 0.20 -6.64 -31.95
N LYS A 356 0.88 -5.53 -32.21
CA LYS A 356 2.29 -5.49 -32.62
C LYS A 356 3.20 -5.05 -31.48
N LEU A 357 2.69 -4.99 -30.26
CA LEU A 357 3.44 -4.53 -29.11
C LEU A 357 4.51 -5.58 -28.76
N GLU A 358 5.78 -5.16 -28.84
CA GLU A 358 6.94 -6.00 -28.53
C GLU A 358 7.90 -5.25 -27.58
N ALA A 359 8.71 -6.01 -26.86
CA ALA A 359 9.76 -5.54 -25.96
C ALA A 359 11.06 -5.23 -26.73
N ASP A 360 11.00 -4.24 -27.61
CA ASP A 360 12.01 -3.94 -28.63
C ASP A 360 12.66 -2.56 -28.48
N LEU A 361 12.35 -1.80 -27.43
CA LEU A 361 12.88 -0.44 -27.21
C LEU A 361 14.14 -0.39 -26.33
N GLY A 362 14.68 -1.54 -25.90
CA GLY A 362 15.99 -1.60 -25.21
C GLY A 362 15.92 -1.46 -23.70
N GLY A 363 16.58 -0.45 -23.13
CA GLY A 363 16.63 -0.18 -21.67
C GLY A 363 15.32 0.38 -21.10
N THR A 364 15.35 0.94 -19.90
CA THR A 364 14.14 1.34 -19.14
C THR A 364 14.17 2.84 -18.78
N GLU A 365 14.42 3.70 -19.77
CA GLU A 365 14.49 5.16 -19.59
C GLU A 365 13.10 5.79 -19.67
N VAL A 366 12.38 5.81 -18.56
CA VAL A 366 11.01 6.36 -18.49
C VAL A 366 10.94 7.87 -18.67
N TYR A 367 11.97 8.60 -18.25
CA TYR A 367 11.94 10.06 -18.11
C TYR A 367 11.50 10.79 -19.40
N PRO A 368 12.06 10.49 -20.59
CA PRO A 368 11.66 11.18 -21.82
C PRO A 368 10.18 10.96 -22.18
N ALA A 369 9.65 9.75 -21.96
CA ALA A 369 8.25 9.43 -22.26
C ALA A 369 7.29 10.13 -21.31
N LEU A 370 7.62 10.17 -20.02
CA LEU A 370 6.83 10.86 -19.01
C LEU A 370 6.91 12.39 -19.20
N GLU A 371 8.08 12.92 -19.52
CA GLU A 371 8.28 14.34 -19.82
C GLU A 371 7.46 14.78 -21.03
N GLU A 372 7.44 13.98 -22.11
CA GLU A 372 6.56 14.20 -23.27
C GLU A 372 5.09 14.23 -22.85
N ALA A 373 4.64 13.21 -22.10
CA ALA A 373 3.26 13.12 -21.64
C ALA A 373 2.86 14.32 -20.78
N LEU A 374 3.72 14.77 -19.86
CA LEU A 374 3.45 15.89 -18.96
C LEU A 374 3.48 17.24 -19.69
N LYS A 375 4.49 17.48 -20.54
CA LYS A 375 4.66 18.76 -21.26
C LYS A 375 3.67 18.95 -22.41
N ALA A 376 3.11 17.88 -22.97
CA ALA A 376 2.10 17.99 -24.01
C ALA A 376 0.93 18.89 -23.53
N PRO A 377 0.58 19.97 -24.24
CA PRO A 377 -0.50 20.85 -23.83
C PRO A 377 -1.83 20.11 -23.90
N LEU A 378 -2.74 20.41 -22.98
CA LEU A 378 -4.12 19.93 -23.08
C LEU A 378 -4.74 20.45 -24.38
N THR A 379 -5.37 19.56 -25.13
CA THR A 379 -5.96 19.82 -26.45
C THR A 379 -7.35 20.47 -26.35
N GLY A 380 -7.80 20.86 -25.15
CA GLY A 380 -9.07 21.55 -24.93
C GLY A 380 -9.17 22.27 -23.57
N ALA A 381 -9.94 23.35 -23.53
CA ALA A 381 -10.18 24.11 -22.30
C ALA A 381 -11.00 23.31 -21.28
N GLY A 382 -10.55 23.27 -20.03
CA GLY A 382 -11.21 22.53 -18.95
C GLY A 382 -11.05 21.01 -19.02
N TRP A 383 -10.18 20.51 -19.91
CA TRP A 383 -9.75 19.12 -19.91
C TRP A 383 -8.75 18.86 -18.79
N TYR A 384 -8.59 17.61 -18.42
CA TYR A 384 -7.53 17.17 -17.52
C TYR A 384 -6.86 15.92 -18.08
N LYS A 385 -5.62 15.71 -17.63
CA LYS A 385 -4.77 14.61 -18.08
C LYS A 385 -4.79 13.49 -17.05
N GLN A 386 -4.88 12.26 -17.54
CA GLN A 386 -4.73 11.05 -16.74
C GLN A 386 -3.66 10.19 -17.39
N ILE A 387 -2.61 9.85 -16.64
CA ILE A 387 -1.54 8.98 -17.11
C ILE A 387 -1.73 7.60 -16.46
N ILE A 388 -1.66 6.55 -17.27
CA ILE A 388 -1.72 5.14 -16.85
C ILE A 388 -0.43 4.48 -17.32
N PHE A 389 0.32 3.92 -16.38
CA PHE A 389 1.63 3.34 -16.62
C PHE A 389 1.58 1.79 -16.63
N PHE A 390 2.36 1.14 -17.50
CA PHE A 390 2.55 -0.32 -17.53
C PHE A 390 4.04 -0.63 -17.52
N THR A 391 4.52 -1.39 -16.54
CA THR A 391 5.93 -1.83 -16.41
C THR A 391 6.02 -3.09 -15.54
N ASP A 392 7.17 -3.75 -15.50
CA ASP A 392 7.44 -4.87 -14.59
C ASP A 392 8.00 -4.43 -13.22
N GLY A 393 8.32 -3.14 -13.07
CA GLY A 393 8.70 -2.50 -11.81
C GLY A 393 10.21 -2.27 -11.60
N ASP A 394 11.06 -2.62 -12.56
CA ASP A 394 12.52 -2.36 -12.51
C ASP A 394 12.89 -1.02 -13.17
N VAL A 395 12.31 0.08 -12.66
CA VAL A 395 12.60 1.44 -13.16
C VAL A 395 13.72 2.06 -12.32
N SER A 396 14.93 2.18 -12.90
CA SER A 396 16.15 2.56 -12.18
C SER A 396 16.21 4.00 -11.66
N ASN A 397 15.27 4.88 -12.06
CA ASN A 397 15.38 6.33 -11.85
C ASN A 397 14.19 6.95 -11.08
N ALA A 398 13.44 6.15 -10.32
CA ALA A 398 12.23 6.58 -9.60
C ALA A 398 12.42 7.88 -8.77
N ASP A 399 13.59 8.04 -8.15
CA ASP A 399 13.89 9.15 -7.25
C ASP A 399 14.12 10.50 -7.95
N GLU A 400 14.48 10.53 -9.23
CA GLU A 400 14.66 11.79 -9.98
C GLU A 400 13.32 12.37 -10.51
N HIS A 401 12.25 11.56 -10.52
CA HIS A 401 10.96 11.88 -11.14
C HIS A 401 10.12 12.94 -10.39
N TYR A 402 10.34 13.11 -9.09
CA TYR A 402 9.56 14.04 -8.25
C TYR A 402 9.88 15.52 -8.51
N SER A 403 11.06 15.82 -9.05
CA SER A 403 11.52 17.19 -9.25
C SER A 403 10.87 17.89 -10.47
N LEU A 404 10.38 17.12 -11.46
CA LEU A 404 9.87 17.69 -12.71
C LEU A 404 8.43 18.19 -12.62
N GLY A 405 7.55 17.50 -11.88
CA GLY A 405 6.17 17.95 -11.58
C GLY A 405 6.12 19.29 -10.83
N HIS A 406 7.21 19.67 -10.17
CA HIS A 406 7.35 20.95 -9.48
C HIS A 406 7.74 22.12 -10.41
N SER A 407 8.29 21.84 -11.59
CA SER A 407 8.75 22.88 -12.54
C SER A 407 7.64 23.38 -13.46
N VAL A 408 6.65 22.54 -13.78
CA VAL A 408 5.52 22.89 -14.65
C VAL A 408 4.42 23.66 -13.88
N THR A 409 4.41 23.58 -12.56
CA THR A 409 3.50 24.34 -11.67
C THR A 409 3.97 25.77 -11.34
N GLY A 410 5.10 26.22 -11.87
CA GLY A 410 5.77 27.46 -11.46
C GLY A 410 5.86 28.55 -12.53
N SER A 411 4.73 29.13 -12.98
CA SER A 411 4.76 30.43 -13.69
C SER A 411 3.63 31.38 -13.28
N THR A 412 3.37 31.51 -11.98
CA THR A 412 2.78 32.75 -11.44
C THR A 412 3.41 33.13 -10.09
N GLY A 413 4.32 34.11 -10.12
CA GLY A 413 4.59 35.02 -9.01
C GLY A 413 5.39 34.50 -7.80
N ALA A 414 6.67 34.18 -7.98
CA ALA A 414 7.62 34.08 -6.88
C ALA A 414 7.98 35.49 -6.33
N ARG A 415 7.92 35.67 -5.01
CA ARG A 415 8.78 36.64 -4.31
C ARG A 415 9.28 36.02 -3.02
N GLU A 416 10.46 35.42 -3.11
CA GLU A 416 11.28 34.93 -2.00
C GLU A 416 12.09 36.12 -1.47
N GLN A 417 12.01 36.40 -0.16
CA GLN A 417 13.07 37.13 0.56
C GLN A 417 13.71 36.14 1.51
N ARG A 418 14.97 35.81 1.23
CA ARG A 418 15.86 35.04 2.09
C ARG A 418 16.54 35.96 3.09
N GLU A 419 16.63 35.50 4.33
CA GLU A 419 17.78 35.70 5.20
C GLU A 419 18.06 34.38 5.94
N ASP A 420 19.25 34.29 6.50
CA ASP A 420 20.22 33.21 6.35
C ASP A 420 20.16 32.07 7.38
N GLU A 421 20.92 31.01 7.03
CA GLU A 421 21.66 30.08 7.88
C GLU A 421 20.94 28.95 8.67
N GLY A 422 21.15 27.72 8.15
CA GLY A 422 21.59 26.60 8.99
C GLY A 422 20.56 25.53 9.35
N GLU A 423 20.21 24.64 8.40
CA GLU A 423 19.81 23.23 8.67
C GLU A 423 19.56 22.48 7.35
N ARG A 424 20.57 21.74 6.87
CA ARG A 424 20.43 20.84 5.72
C ARG A 424 20.23 19.42 6.23
N THR A 425 18.99 18.91 6.21
CA THR A 425 18.63 17.50 5.91
C THR A 425 17.14 17.13 6.09
N ASN A 426 16.24 18.02 6.55
CA ASN A 426 14.85 17.64 6.87
C ASN A 426 13.73 18.17 5.93
N GLN A 427 14.04 18.67 4.73
CA GLN A 427 13.02 19.28 3.84
C GLN A 427 12.48 18.39 2.70
N MET A 428 12.96 17.15 2.54
CA MET A 428 12.51 16.27 1.43
C MET A 428 11.25 15.42 1.72
N ARG A 429 10.77 15.35 2.98
CA ARG A 429 9.63 14.49 3.36
C ARG A 429 8.23 15.12 3.23
N ALA A 430 8.13 16.39 2.87
CA ALA A 430 6.85 17.11 2.81
C ALA A 430 6.22 17.20 1.41
N THR A 431 6.88 16.65 0.38
CA THR A 431 6.49 16.81 -1.04
C THR A 431 5.77 15.61 -1.64
N ASP A 432 5.71 14.48 -0.93
CA ASP A 432 5.15 13.20 -1.38
C ASP A 432 3.61 13.19 -1.58
N LYS A 433 2.92 14.25 -1.14
CA LYS A 433 1.43 14.32 -1.12
C LYS A 433 0.82 15.23 -2.19
N ARG A 434 1.53 15.56 -3.28
CA ARG A 434 1.07 16.59 -4.24
C ARG A 434 0.72 16.09 -5.65
N THR A 435 0.95 14.83 -5.95
CA THR A 435 0.38 14.16 -7.13
C THR A 435 -0.60 13.11 -6.64
N ASP A 436 -1.90 13.31 -6.90
CA ASP A 436 -2.95 12.34 -6.56
C ASP A 436 -2.75 11.08 -7.41
N GLY A 437 -2.11 10.07 -6.83
CA GLY A 437 -1.92 8.78 -7.48
C GLY A 437 -2.47 7.63 -6.67
N GLU A 438 -3.28 6.80 -7.33
CA GLU A 438 -3.88 5.57 -6.80
C GLU A 438 -3.26 4.37 -7.52
N TYR A 439 -2.98 3.31 -6.76
CA TYR A 439 -2.59 1.99 -7.27
C TYR A 439 -3.84 1.14 -7.49
N VAL A 440 -4.04 0.61 -8.70
CA VAL A 440 -5.16 -0.30 -8.99
C VAL A 440 -4.62 -1.72 -9.20
N GLY A 441 -4.70 -2.55 -8.16
CA GLY A 441 -4.32 -3.97 -8.20
C GLY A 441 -5.54 -4.88 -8.38
N GLY A 442 -5.88 -5.21 -9.63
CA GLY A 442 -7.05 -6.05 -9.95
C GLY A 442 -6.80 -7.25 -10.88
N PHE A 443 -5.55 -7.52 -11.27
CA PHE A 443 -5.24 -8.53 -12.28
C PHE A 443 -4.62 -9.81 -11.69
N PRO A 444 -4.85 -10.99 -12.30
CA PRO A 444 -4.36 -12.27 -11.78
C PRO A 444 -2.82 -12.30 -11.72
N LYS A 445 -2.25 -12.09 -10.52
CA LYS A 445 -0.88 -12.39 -10.03
C LYS A 445 0.35 -12.15 -10.95
N GLN A 446 0.23 -11.60 -12.16
CA GLN A 446 1.32 -11.46 -13.14
C GLN A 446 1.50 -10.06 -13.72
N THR A 447 0.72 -9.07 -13.29
CA THR A 447 0.91 -7.67 -13.71
C THR A 447 1.08 -6.82 -12.46
N LYS A 448 2.30 -6.34 -12.22
CA LYS A 448 2.57 -5.31 -11.21
C LYS A 448 2.45 -3.94 -11.88
N MET A 449 1.91 -2.98 -11.15
CA MET A 449 1.93 -1.53 -11.40
C MET A 449 1.03 -1.00 -12.53
N ALA A 450 -0.11 -0.44 -12.12
CA ALA A 450 -0.74 0.68 -12.78
C ALA A 450 -0.76 1.86 -11.78
N TYR A 451 -0.04 2.93 -12.08
CA TYR A 451 -0.11 4.18 -11.34
C TYR A 451 -1.09 5.12 -12.03
N ARG A 452 -2.01 5.70 -11.27
CA ARG A 452 -2.79 6.88 -11.67
C ARG A 452 -1.98 8.11 -11.30
N LEU A 453 -1.88 9.11 -12.17
CA LEU A 453 -1.40 10.45 -11.80
C LEU A 453 -2.44 11.45 -12.32
N ALA A 454 -3.01 12.27 -11.43
CA ALA A 454 -3.94 13.34 -11.79
C ALA A 454 -3.28 14.72 -11.63
N GLU A 455 -3.36 15.55 -12.69
CA GLU A 455 -2.97 16.98 -12.62
C GLU A 455 -4.20 17.90 -12.64
N GLY A 456 -4.16 18.94 -11.80
CA GLY A 456 -5.28 19.87 -11.59
C GLY A 456 -5.58 20.80 -12.78
N LYS A 457 -6.84 21.22 -12.87
CA LYS A 457 -7.39 22.10 -13.92
C LYS A 457 -6.59 23.40 -14.11
N GLN A 458 -6.32 23.76 -15.37
CA GLN A 458 -5.85 25.09 -15.75
C GLN A 458 -6.97 26.12 -15.52
N ARG A 459 -6.81 27.02 -14.54
CA ARG A 459 -7.80 28.09 -14.25
C ARG A 459 -7.66 29.26 -15.22
N ASP A 460 -8.81 29.78 -15.66
CA ASP A 460 -8.95 30.99 -16.47
C ASP A 460 -8.55 32.25 -15.66
N PRO A 461 -7.65 33.14 -16.12
CA PRO A 461 -7.14 34.28 -15.33
C PRO A 461 -8.11 35.45 -15.15
N THR A 462 -9.38 35.33 -15.50
CA THR A 462 -10.30 36.48 -15.49
C THR A 462 -11.66 36.17 -14.88
N THR A 463 -11.81 36.26 -13.55
CA THR A 463 -12.93 37.02 -12.92
C THR A 463 -12.82 37.16 -11.39
N SER A 464 -12.88 38.44 -10.98
CA SER A 464 -13.45 39.04 -9.76
C SER A 464 -13.07 38.54 -8.35
N LYS A 465 -12.30 39.41 -7.68
CA LYS A 465 -12.50 39.83 -6.29
C LYS A 465 -13.98 39.91 -5.92
N ILE A 466 -14.35 39.51 -4.69
CA ILE A 466 -15.25 40.24 -3.78
C ILE A 466 -15.06 39.67 -2.36
N ALA A 467 -14.87 40.62 -1.43
CA ALA A 467 -14.99 40.62 0.04
C ALA A 467 -14.47 39.42 0.86
#